data_AF-A0A7K4D3B3-F1
#
_entry.id   AF-A0A7K4D3B3-F1
#
_cell.length_a   1.000
_cell.length_b   1.000
_cell.length_c   1.000
_cell.angle_alpha   90.00
_cell.angle_beta   90.00
_cell.angle_gamma   90.00
#
_symmetry.space_group_name_H-M   'P 1'
#
loop_
_entity.id
_entity.type
_entity.pdbx_description
1 polymer ?
#
loop_
_entity_poly.entity_id
_entity_poly.type
_entity_poly.pdbx_seq_one_letter_code
_entity_poly.pdbx_strand_id
1 'polypeptide(L)'
;MRDSRRTPLAGTPEEGKEPEEVRKSRQDLMRTLNELYEKSEMMPFPFYGMLLMDGDSMGKLIRSHGGAVSKALASFTKEVDGIVTGHYGVLIYAGGDDVLAMLPRPKALSCANAISQKFERAFQRENIQATISAGLVFASYKVPLRSVMREAHSILDDVAKEENGRGSIAVSVLKGSGKYCQYVSSWKGLTHENEILLEEIAGSLSGEGRLSGSFFYRMRDLLVMLSGESLWRPGMFLELKEEMQDIDINQLLLAEYLNALEHTAGIDDKARQEAEMIMNRLLNVSQRHKGIEMASGTAHLNPAFGVDGPLLIKFLAQKEVSE
;
A
#
# COMPACT_ATOMS: atom_id res chain seq x y z
N MET A 1 21.46 -14.84 -18.03
CA MET A 1 21.27 -14.00 -19.23
C MET A 1 19.78 -13.89 -19.48
N ARG A 2 19.21 -12.69 -19.49
CA ARG A 2 17.77 -12.52 -19.77
C ARG A 2 17.42 -13.22 -21.09
N ASP A 3 16.34 -14.00 -21.06
CA ASP A 3 15.83 -14.80 -22.18
C ASP A 3 15.67 -13.92 -23.43
N SER A 4 16.43 -14.23 -24.49
CA SER A 4 16.44 -13.46 -25.74
C SER A 4 15.07 -13.43 -26.42
N ARG A 5 14.20 -14.40 -26.13
CA ARG A 5 12.83 -14.44 -26.65
C ARG A 5 11.89 -13.50 -25.91
N ARG A 6 12.15 -13.25 -24.62
CA ARG A 6 11.35 -12.32 -23.79
C ARG A 6 11.78 -10.87 -23.99
N THR A 7 13.04 -10.62 -24.33
CA THR A 7 13.58 -9.28 -24.59
C THR A 7 14.42 -9.27 -25.88
N PRO A 8 13.79 -9.41 -27.05
CA PRO A 8 14.52 -9.44 -28.31
C PRO A 8 15.21 -8.10 -28.58
N LEU A 9 16.46 -8.16 -29.03
CA LEU A 9 17.16 -7.01 -29.58
C LEU A 9 16.93 -6.97 -31.09
N ALA A 10 17.25 -5.83 -31.71
CA ALA A 10 17.28 -5.77 -33.17
C ALA A 10 18.22 -6.87 -33.72
N GLY A 11 17.71 -7.72 -34.62
CA GLY A 11 18.45 -8.86 -35.16
C GLY A 11 18.34 -10.17 -34.37
N THR A 12 17.57 -10.21 -33.27
CA THR A 12 17.21 -11.48 -32.62
C THR A 12 16.22 -12.25 -33.52
N PRO A 13 16.53 -13.49 -33.96
CA PRO A 13 15.65 -14.27 -34.82
C PRO A 13 14.44 -14.81 -34.05
N GLU A 14 13.30 -14.99 -34.74
CA GLU A 14 12.08 -15.58 -34.15
C GLU A 14 12.28 -17.05 -33.75
N GLU A 15 13.07 -17.80 -34.52
CA GLU A 15 13.46 -19.17 -34.25
C GLU A 15 14.98 -19.37 -34.38
N GLY A 16 15.55 -20.23 -33.55
CA GLY A 16 16.98 -20.56 -33.58
C GLY A 16 17.83 -19.86 -32.52
N LYS A 17 19.16 -19.94 -32.68
CA LYS A 17 20.11 -19.34 -31.74
C LYS A 17 20.33 -17.86 -32.06
N GLU A 18 20.45 -17.05 -31.02
CA GLU A 18 20.81 -15.63 -31.14
C GLU A 18 22.19 -15.50 -31.83
N PRO A 19 22.33 -14.66 -32.87
CA PRO A 19 23.62 -14.40 -33.51
C PRO A 19 24.66 -13.92 -32.50
N GLU A 20 25.93 -14.28 -32.71
CA GLU A 20 27.00 -14.00 -31.72
C GLU A 20 27.20 -12.50 -31.47
N GLU A 21 27.02 -11.66 -32.49
CA GLU A 21 27.07 -10.20 -32.36
C GLU A 21 25.95 -9.66 -31.44
N VAL A 22 24.71 -10.11 -31.66
CA VAL A 22 23.54 -9.71 -30.85
C VAL A 22 23.71 -10.21 -29.41
N ARG A 23 24.25 -11.43 -29.24
CA ARG A 23 24.57 -12.00 -27.93
C ARG A 23 25.62 -11.17 -27.19
N LYS A 24 26.65 -10.69 -27.88
CA LYS A 24 27.68 -9.82 -27.30
C LYS A 24 27.09 -8.46 -26.90
N SER A 25 26.28 -7.84 -27.75
CA SER A 25 25.57 -6.60 -27.40
C SER A 25 24.66 -6.78 -26.18
N ARG A 26 23.95 -7.92 -26.07
CA ARG A 26 23.14 -8.25 -24.89
C ARG A 26 23.99 -8.36 -23.62
N GLN A 27 25.15 -8.99 -23.70
CA GLN A 27 26.09 -9.07 -22.58
C GLN A 27 26.56 -7.68 -22.14
N ASP A 28 26.93 -6.82 -23.08
CA ASP A 28 27.37 -5.46 -22.80
C ASP A 28 26.24 -4.63 -22.15
N LEU A 29 25.02 -4.69 -22.68
CA LEU A 29 23.85 -4.04 -22.09
C LEU A 29 23.53 -4.56 -20.68
N MET A 30 23.62 -5.88 -20.45
CA MET A 30 23.42 -6.48 -19.13
C MET A 30 24.49 -6.02 -18.13
N ARG A 31 25.75 -5.90 -18.57
CA ARG A 31 26.83 -5.37 -17.73
C ARG A 31 26.53 -3.92 -17.34
N THR A 32 26.25 -3.04 -18.30
CA THR A 32 25.94 -1.62 -18.03
C THR A 32 24.70 -1.47 -17.16
N LEU A 33 23.69 -2.32 -17.34
CA LEU A 33 22.49 -2.32 -16.50
C LEU A 33 22.79 -2.73 -15.06
N ASN A 34 23.63 -3.74 -14.84
CA ASN A 34 24.04 -4.16 -13.50
C ASN A 34 24.88 -3.07 -12.82
N GLU A 35 25.81 -2.42 -13.55
CA GLU A 35 26.56 -1.27 -13.04
C GLU A 35 25.63 -0.11 -12.62
N LEU A 36 24.54 0.11 -13.35
CA LEU A 36 23.52 1.09 -12.99
C LEU A 36 22.76 0.67 -11.72
N TYR A 37 22.41 -0.60 -11.57
CA TYR A 37 21.76 -1.11 -10.36
C TYR A 37 22.65 -0.98 -9.13
N GLU A 38 23.94 -1.31 -9.25
CA GLU A 38 24.91 -1.14 -8.18
C GLU A 38 25.06 0.33 -7.77
N LYS A 39 25.17 1.25 -8.74
CA LYS A 39 25.32 2.69 -8.46
C LYS A 39 24.07 3.35 -7.91
N SER A 40 22.88 2.86 -8.29
CA SER A 40 21.61 3.44 -7.85
C SER A 40 21.07 2.80 -6.58
N GLU A 41 21.65 1.68 -6.13
CA GLU A 41 21.15 0.83 -5.04
C GLU A 41 19.66 0.46 -5.19
N MET A 42 19.15 0.54 -6.42
CA MET A 42 17.75 0.33 -6.75
C MET A 42 17.63 -0.60 -7.95
N MET A 43 16.78 -1.60 -7.81
CA MET A 43 16.37 -2.45 -8.93
C MET A 43 14.96 -2.10 -9.38
N PRO A 44 14.68 -2.19 -10.70
CA PRO A 44 13.35 -1.93 -11.21
C PRO A 44 12.39 -2.97 -10.65
N PHE A 45 11.32 -2.48 -10.02
CA PHE A 45 10.27 -3.32 -9.50
C PHE A 45 9.11 -3.33 -10.51
N PRO A 46 8.58 -4.49 -10.92
CA PRO A 46 7.62 -4.62 -12.02
C PRO A 46 6.18 -4.24 -11.63
N PHE A 47 6.02 -3.26 -10.74
CA PHE A 47 4.74 -2.74 -10.29
C PHE A 47 4.75 -1.21 -10.33
N TYR A 48 3.60 -0.64 -10.62
CA TYR A 48 3.33 0.80 -10.51
C TYR A 48 2.10 1.01 -9.62
N GLY A 49 1.95 2.20 -9.05
CA GLY A 49 0.75 2.64 -8.34
C GLY A 49 -0.16 3.45 -9.25
N MET A 50 -1.45 3.15 -9.26
CA MET A 50 -2.51 3.98 -9.83
C MET A 50 -3.32 4.56 -8.68
N LEU A 51 -3.27 5.87 -8.53
CA LEU A 51 -3.96 6.60 -7.48
C LEU A 51 -5.19 7.29 -8.06
N LEU A 52 -6.37 6.95 -7.54
CA LEU A 52 -7.62 7.65 -7.79
C LEU A 52 -8.11 8.26 -6.47
N MET A 53 -8.49 9.53 -6.47
CA MET A 53 -9.01 10.23 -5.30
C MET A 53 -10.25 11.04 -5.70
N ASP A 54 -11.17 11.22 -4.75
CA ASP A 54 -12.43 11.95 -4.94
C ASP A 54 -12.90 12.56 -3.61
N GLY A 55 -13.42 13.79 -3.67
CA GLY A 55 -13.80 14.58 -2.50
C GLY A 55 -15.04 14.04 -1.80
N ASP A 56 -14.98 13.93 -0.48
CA ASP A 56 -16.08 13.37 0.30
C ASP A 56 -17.23 14.36 0.49
N SER A 57 -18.45 13.94 0.15
CA SER A 57 -19.66 14.73 0.39
C SER A 57 -19.66 16.12 -0.30
N MET A 58 -18.95 16.31 -1.42
CA MET A 58 -18.85 17.60 -2.13
C MET A 58 -20.21 18.23 -2.45
N GLY A 59 -21.19 17.43 -2.87
CA GLY A 59 -22.54 17.93 -3.13
C GLY A 59 -23.21 18.56 -1.89
N LYS A 60 -22.96 18.04 -0.69
CA LYS A 60 -23.44 18.65 0.57
C LYS A 60 -22.68 19.95 0.86
N LEU A 61 -21.36 19.93 0.72
CA LEU A 61 -20.54 21.11 1.00
C LEU A 61 -20.86 22.29 0.07
N ILE A 62 -21.06 22.02 -1.23
CA ILE A 62 -21.42 23.06 -2.22
C ILE A 62 -22.75 23.71 -1.85
N ARG A 63 -23.76 22.94 -1.43
CA ARG A 63 -25.05 23.49 -0.99
C ARG A 63 -24.92 24.37 0.26
N SER A 64 -24.06 23.99 1.20
CA SER A 64 -23.92 24.70 2.48
C SER A 64 -23.00 25.93 2.41
N HIS A 65 -21.95 25.89 1.59
CA HIS A 65 -20.88 26.91 1.62
C HIS A 65 -20.66 27.61 0.26
N GLY A 66 -21.34 27.18 -0.80
CA GLY A 66 -21.32 27.85 -2.10
C GLY A 66 -19.92 28.11 -2.65
N GLY A 67 -19.65 29.36 -3.01
CA GLY A 67 -18.39 29.76 -3.68
C GLY A 67 -17.12 29.54 -2.86
N ALA A 68 -17.22 29.40 -1.52
CA ALA A 68 -16.08 29.05 -0.68
C ALA A 68 -15.50 27.67 -1.05
N VAL A 69 -16.36 26.71 -1.41
CA VAL A 69 -15.92 25.38 -1.90
C VAL A 69 -15.14 25.52 -3.20
N SER A 70 -15.66 26.28 -4.17
CA SER A 70 -14.97 26.49 -5.45
C SER A 70 -13.59 27.15 -5.27
N LYS A 71 -13.47 28.08 -4.31
CA LYS A 71 -12.19 28.71 -3.97
C LYS A 71 -11.20 27.73 -3.35
N ALA A 72 -11.66 26.87 -2.42
CA ALA A 72 -10.84 25.82 -1.84
C ALA A 72 -10.35 24.82 -2.90
N LEU A 73 -11.25 24.32 -3.76
CA LEU A 73 -10.92 23.38 -4.84
C LEU A 73 -9.94 23.98 -5.86
N ALA A 74 -10.11 25.26 -6.21
CA ALA A 74 -9.18 25.95 -7.10
C ALA A 74 -7.78 26.11 -6.48
N SER A 75 -7.70 26.37 -5.16
CA SER A 75 -6.44 26.41 -4.45
C SER A 75 -5.79 25.03 -4.34
N PHE A 76 -6.58 23.97 -4.15
CA PHE A 76 -6.11 22.59 -4.06
C PHE A 76 -5.56 22.11 -5.41
N THR A 77 -6.35 22.23 -6.48
CA THR A 77 -6.00 21.72 -7.83
C THR A 77 -4.67 22.27 -8.34
N LYS A 78 -4.36 23.55 -8.05
CA LYS A 78 -3.09 24.20 -8.44
C LYS A 78 -1.83 23.54 -7.87
N GLU A 79 -1.98 22.77 -6.81
CA GLU A 79 -0.86 22.23 -6.03
C GLU A 79 -0.66 20.74 -6.28
N VAL A 80 -1.68 20.05 -6.82
CA VAL A 80 -1.65 18.59 -7.04
C VAL A 80 -0.51 18.19 -7.98
N ASP A 81 -0.32 18.93 -9.08
CA ASP A 81 0.74 18.62 -10.06
C ASP A 81 2.14 18.69 -9.44
N GLY A 82 2.40 19.70 -8.62
CA GLY A 82 3.66 19.84 -7.89
C GLY A 82 3.89 18.70 -6.89
N ILE A 83 2.84 18.25 -6.19
CA ILE A 83 2.91 17.13 -5.26
C ILE A 83 3.21 15.83 -6.01
N VAL A 84 2.48 15.54 -7.08
CA VAL A 84 2.65 14.30 -7.87
C VAL A 84 4.04 14.26 -8.52
N THR A 85 4.47 15.36 -9.15
CA THR A 85 5.79 15.46 -9.77
C THR A 85 6.92 15.33 -8.74
N GLY A 86 6.76 15.94 -7.56
CA GLY A 86 7.72 15.81 -6.45
C GLY A 86 7.85 14.37 -5.91
N HIS A 87 6.87 13.51 -6.17
CA HIS A 87 6.88 12.09 -5.86
C HIS A 87 7.24 11.21 -7.07
N TYR A 88 7.79 11.80 -8.13
CA TYR A 88 8.16 11.14 -9.40
C TYR A 88 6.98 10.46 -10.11
N GLY A 89 5.76 10.93 -9.83
CA GLY A 89 4.55 10.48 -10.49
C GLY A 89 4.25 11.25 -11.78
N VAL A 90 3.25 10.78 -12.50
CA VAL A 90 2.64 11.44 -13.64
C VAL A 90 1.18 11.71 -13.31
N LEU A 91 0.80 12.99 -13.31
CA LEU A 91 -0.58 13.40 -13.15
C LEU A 91 -1.33 13.19 -14.47
N ILE A 92 -2.44 12.45 -14.43
CA ILE A 92 -3.30 12.23 -15.60
C ILE A 92 -4.45 13.25 -15.59
N TYR A 93 -5.07 13.46 -14.43
CA TYR A 93 -6.20 14.35 -14.26
C TYR A 93 -6.25 14.91 -12.84
N ALA A 94 -6.57 16.20 -12.71
CA ALA A 94 -6.94 16.86 -11.46
C ALA A 94 -8.03 17.89 -11.78
N GLY A 95 -9.27 17.61 -11.39
CA GLY A 95 -10.41 18.45 -11.77
C GLY A 95 -11.32 18.73 -10.60
N GLY A 96 -11.00 19.78 -9.85
CA GLY A 96 -11.74 20.16 -8.66
C GLY A 96 -11.37 19.27 -7.50
N ASP A 97 -12.18 18.25 -7.23
CA ASP A 97 -12.07 17.32 -6.12
C ASP A 97 -11.51 15.94 -6.49
N ASP A 98 -11.51 15.62 -7.79
CA ASP A 98 -11.03 14.33 -8.30
C ASP A 98 -9.57 14.40 -8.77
N VAL A 99 -8.80 13.35 -8.47
CA VAL A 99 -7.40 13.19 -8.88
C VAL A 99 -7.15 11.79 -9.44
N LEU A 100 -6.46 11.71 -10.59
CA LEU A 100 -5.93 10.47 -11.15
C LEU A 100 -4.44 10.64 -11.47
N ALA A 101 -3.60 9.79 -10.88
CA ALA A 101 -2.16 9.81 -11.08
C ALA A 101 -1.55 8.39 -11.16
N MET A 102 -0.41 8.29 -11.83
CA MET A 102 0.45 7.09 -11.84
C MET A 102 1.74 7.37 -11.09
N LEU A 103 2.15 6.47 -10.21
CA LEU A 103 3.24 6.69 -9.26
C LEU A 103 4.18 5.48 -9.19
N PRO A 104 5.47 5.67 -8.92
CA PRO A 104 6.34 4.55 -8.57
C PRO A 104 5.92 3.98 -7.21
N ARG A 105 6.05 2.65 -7.05
CA ARG A 105 5.68 1.94 -5.82
C ARG A 105 6.12 2.64 -4.52
N PRO A 106 7.41 3.01 -4.32
CA PRO A 106 7.90 3.54 -3.05
C PRO A 106 7.43 4.97 -2.71
N LYS A 107 6.70 5.64 -3.59
CA LYS A 107 6.24 7.04 -3.38
C LYS A 107 4.73 7.19 -3.42
N ALA A 108 3.99 6.12 -3.68
CA ALA A 108 2.57 6.23 -3.95
C ALA A 108 1.74 6.53 -2.69
N LEU A 109 2.05 5.91 -1.54
CA LEU A 109 1.31 6.16 -0.29
C LEU A 109 1.64 7.56 0.26
N SER A 110 2.92 7.92 0.31
CA SER A 110 3.36 9.27 0.70
C SER A 110 2.75 10.36 -0.18
N CYS A 111 2.67 10.15 -1.51
CA CYS A 111 1.99 11.08 -2.42
C CYS A 111 0.49 11.21 -2.10
N ALA A 112 -0.22 10.08 -1.94
CA ALA A 112 -1.65 10.08 -1.62
C ALA A 112 -1.94 10.82 -0.31
N ASN A 113 -1.14 10.57 0.73
CA ASN A 113 -1.25 11.27 2.02
C ASN A 113 -0.97 12.78 1.87
N ALA A 114 0.05 13.17 1.11
CA ALA A 114 0.37 14.58 0.86
C ALA A 114 -0.78 15.32 0.14
N ILE A 115 -1.41 14.68 -0.84
CA ILE A 115 -2.59 15.23 -1.53
C ILE A 115 -3.76 15.39 -0.55
N SER A 116 -4.02 14.38 0.29
CA SER A 116 -5.07 14.43 1.32
C SER A 116 -4.86 15.59 2.30
N GLN A 117 -3.66 15.73 2.86
CA GLN A 117 -3.32 16.86 3.74
C GLN A 117 -3.46 18.22 3.04
N LYS A 118 -3.12 18.31 1.75
CA LYS A 118 -3.26 19.55 0.99
C LYS A 118 -4.73 19.90 0.76
N PHE A 119 -5.57 18.89 0.49
CA PHE A 119 -7.01 19.03 0.36
C PHE A 119 -7.60 19.58 1.67
N GLU A 120 -7.35 18.92 2.80
CA GLU A 120 -7.86 19.36 4.11
C GLU A 120 -7.43 20.79 4.43
N ARG A 121 -6.15 21.13 4.24
CA ARG A 121 -5.63 22.49 4.47
C ARG A 121 -6.28 23.53 3.55
N ALA A 122 -6.64 23.18 2.32
CA ALA A 122 -7.31 24.10 1.39
C ALA A 122 -8.72 24.46 1.89
N PHE A 123 -9.46 23.48 2.39
CA PHE A 123 -10.81 23.69 2.94
C PHE A 123 -10.80 24.36 4.32
N GLN A 124 -9.82 24.05 5.17
CA GLN A 124 -9.64 24.70 6.47
C GLN A 124 -9.44 26.22 6.34
N ARG A 125 -8.77 26.71 5.30
CA ARG A 125 -8.62 28.17 5.04
C ARG A 125 -9.95 28.88 4.78
N GLU A 126 -10.95 28.14 4.31
CA GLU A 126 -12.30 28.64 4.11
C GLU A 126 -13.23 28.30 5.31
N ASN A 127 -12.66 27.81 6.42
CA ASN A 127 -13.37 27.33 7.63
C ASN A 127 -14.36 26.18 7.34
N ILE A 128 -14.02 25.31 6.39
CA ILE A 128 -14.84 24.15 6.02
C ILE A 128 -14.09 22.88 6.43
N GLN A 129 -14.78 21.97 7.12
CA GLN A 129 -14.28 20.62 7.34
C GLN A 129 -14.65 19.76 6.14
N ALA A 130 -13.64 19.29 5.40
CA ALA A 130 -13.79 18.45 4.23
C ALA A 130 -12.65 17.42 4.18
N THR A 131 -12.96 16.25 3.63
CA THR A 131 -11.98 15.17 3.42
C THR A 131 -12.02 14.69 1.97
N ILE A 132 -11.00 13.94 1.60
CA ILE A 132 -10.90 13.25 0.31
C ILE A 132 -10.64 11.77 0.59
N SER A 133 -11.23 10.89 -0.20
CA SER A 133 -10.99 9.44 -0.12
C SER A 133 -10.12 8.99 -1.28
N ALA A 134 -9.40 7.87 -1.12
CA ALA A 134 -8.47 7.37 -2.13
C ALA A 134 -8.61 5.86 -2.36
N GLY A 135 -8.52 5.47 -3.64
CA GLY A 135 -8.23 4.11 -4.09
C GLY A 135 -6.84 4.07 -4.73
N LEU A 136 -5.91 3.32 -4.12
CA LEU A 136 -4.56 3.12 -4.63
C LEU A 136 -4.35 1.67 -5.07
N VAL A 137 -4.07 1.45 -6.35
CA VAL A 137 -3.81 0.11 -6.87
C VAL A 137 -2.35 -0.04 -7.26
N PHE A 138 -1.63 -0.92 -6.57
CA PHE A 138 -0.33 -1.41 -7.03
C PHE A 138 -0.55 -2.57 -8.01
N ALA A 139 -0.27 -2.34 -9.29
CA ALA A 139 -0.47 -3.36 -10.33
C ALA A 139 0.84 -3.79 -10.98
N SER A 140 0.98 -5.08 -11.25
CA SER A 140 2.05 -5.55 -12.13
C SER A 140 1.87 -4.95 -13.52
N TYR A 141 2.97 -4.58 -14.20
CA TYR A 141 2.92 -4.01 -15.56
C TYR A 141 2.23 -4.91 -16.59
N LYS A 142 2.03 -6.20 -16.28
CA LYS A 142 1.34 -7.18 -17.14
C LYS A 142 -0.19 -7.16 -16.96
N VAL A 143 -0.72 -6.52 -15.92
CA VAL A 143 -2.17 -6.47 -15.66
C VAL A 143 -2.82 -5.46 -16.61
N PRO A 144 -3.89 -5.82 -17.34
CA PRO A 144 -4.57 -4.89 -18.23
C PRO A 144 -5.06 -3.64 -17.50
N LEU A 145 -4.77 -2.46 -18.06
CA LEU A 145 -5.10 -1.16 -17.44
C LEU A 145 -6.58 -1.02 -17.08
N ARG A 146 -7.48 -1.61 -17.89
CA ARG A 146 -8.93 -1.62 -17.63
C ARG A 146 -9.28 -2.33 -16.32
N SER A 147 -8.56 -3.40 -15.96
CA SER A 147 -8.74 -4.11 -14.70
C SER A 147 -8.23 -3.27 -13.52
N VAL A 148 -7.10 -2.58 -13.71
CA VAL A 148 -6.53 -1.67 -12.71
C VAL A 148 -7.46 -0.49 -12.42
N MET A 149 -7.99 0.16 -13.47
CA MET A 149 -8.97 1.24 -13.32
C MET A 149 -10.24 0.79 -12.62
N ARG A 150 -10.78 -0.39 -12.98
CA ARG A 150 -11.98 -0.94 -12.34
C ARG A 150 -11.76 -1.18 -10.85
N GLU A 151 -10.61 -1.75 -10.50
CA GLU A 151 -10.24 -1.98 -9.10
C GLU A 151 -10.09 -0.64 -8.35
N ALA A 152 -9.44 0.36 -8.95
CA ALA A 152 -9.25 1.68 -8.32
C ALA A 152 -10.59 2.35 -7.97
N HIS A 153 -11.57 2.29 -8.89
CA HIS A 153 -12.93 2.77 -8.62
C HIS A 153 -13.62 1.95 -7.52
N SER A 154 -13.59 0.61 -7.61
CA SER A 154 -14.28 -0.23 -6.62
C SER A 154 -13.74 -0.03 -5.20
N ILE A 155 -12.41 0.02 -5.02
CA ILE A 155 -11.86 0.23 -3.68
C ILE A 155 -12.02 1.68 -3.19
N LEU A 156 -12.09 2.66 -4.08
CA LEU A 156 -12.40 4.04 -3.69
C LEU A 156 -13.85 4.16 -3.23
N ASP A 157 -14.79 3.72 -4.06
CA ASP A 157 -16.22 3.94 -3.84
C ASP A 157 -16.78 2.96 -2.82
N ASP A 158 -16.59 1.66 -3.02
CA ASP A 158 -17.20 0.65 -2.14
C ASP A 158 -16.46 0.57 -0.80
N VAL A 159 -15.13 0.60 -0.81
CA VAL A 159 -14.32 0.29 0.39
C VAL A 159 -13.96 1.55 1.19
N ALA A 160 -13.27 2.52 0.58
CA ALA A 160 -12.80 3.71 1.30
C ALA A 160 -13.96 4.64 1.70
N LYS A 161 -14.90 4.88 0.79
CA LYS A 161 -16.04 5.78 1.03
C LYS A 161 -17.15 5.08 1.81
N GLU A 162 -17.73 4.00 1.29
CA GLU A 162 -18.91 3.39 1.90
C GLU A 162 -18.57 2.49 3.11
N GLU A 163 -17.72 1.46 2.95
CA GLU A 163 -17.44 0.51 4.04
C GLU A 163 -16.58 1.09 5.18
N ASN A 164 -15.64 1.99 4.88
CA ASN A 164 -14.77 2.59 5.90
C ASN A 164 -15.28 3.96 6.40
N GLY A 165 -16.24 4.59 5.73
CA GLY A 165 -16.84 5.85 6.18
C GLY A 165 -16.02 7.09 5.86
N ARG A 166 -15.47 7.15 4.64
CA ARG A 166 -14.84 8.35 4.03
C ARG A 166 -13.59 8.85 4.76
N GLY A 167 -12.90 9.84 4.19
CA GLY A 167 -11.63 10.35 4.73
C GLY A 167 -10.60 9.23 4.91
N SER A 168 -10.57 8.30 3.94
CA SER A 168 -9.88 7.03 4.03
C SER A 168 -9.15 6.68 2.75
N ILE A 169 -8.18 5.77 2.85
CA ILE A 169 -7.49 5.16 1.73
C ILE A 169 -7.73 3.66 1.73
N ALA A 170 -8.11 3.13 0.57
CA ALA A 170 -8.08 1.71 0.28
C ALA A 170 -6.95 1.40 -0.71
N VAL A 171 -6.21 0.32 -0.48
CA VAL A 171 -5.03 -0.06 -1.23
C VAL A 171 -5.15 -1.50 -1.69
N SER A 172 -5.06 -1.76 -2.99
CA SER A 172 -5.04 -3.12 -3.53
C SER A 172 -3.73 -3.43 -4.24
N VAL A 173 -3.28 -4.68 -4.13
CA VAL A 173 -2.14 -5.19 -4.92
C VAL A 173 -2.64 -6.20 -5.94
N LEU A 174 -2.54 -5.90 -7.24
CA LEU A 174 -2.92 -6.77 -8.34
C LEU A 174 -1.70 -7.44 -8.99
N LYS A 175 -1.65 -8.77 -8.90
CA LYS A 175 -0.67 -9.61 -9.59
C LYS A 175 -1.33 -10.27 -10.81
N GLY A 176 -0.53 -10.94 -11.64
CA GLY A 176 -1.07 -11.73 -12.77
C GLY A 176 -2.04 -12.82 -12.35
N SER A 177 -1.91 -13.34 -11.13
CA SER A 177 -2.82 -14.34 -10.54
C SER A 177 -4.08 -13.74 -9.87
N GLY A 178 -4.22 -12.42 -9.84
CA GLY A 178 -5.35 -11.73 -9.22
C GLY A 178 -4.96 -10.82 -8.05
N LYS A 179 -5.95 -10.51 -7.20
CA LYS A 179 -5.83 -9.63 -6.05
C LYS A 179 -5.03 -10.32 -4.93
N TYR A 180 -3.86 -9.79 -4.62
CA TYR A 180 -2.95 -10.32 -3.60
C TYR A 180 -3.34 -9.88 -2.19
N CYS A 181 -3.72 -8.61 -2.01
CA CYS A 181 -4.28 -8.06 -0.77
C CYS A 181 -5.10 -6.79 -1.08
N GLN A 182 -5.96 -6.41 -0.14
CA GLN A 182 -6.77 -5.19 -0.12
C GLN A 182 -6.78 -4.63 1.30
N TYR A 183 -6.02 -3.58 1.54
CA TYR A 183 -5.90 -2.90 2.83
C TYR A 183 -6.78 -1.64 2.86
N VAL A 184 -7.31 -1.27 4.02
CA VAL A 184 -8.05 0.00 4.19
C VAL A 184 -7.74 0.63 5.55
N SER A 185 -7.63 1.96 5.58
CA SER A 185 -7.43 2.73 6.80
C SER A 185 -7.87 4.18 6.61
N SER A 186 -8.25 4.87 7.69
CA SER A 186 -8.38 6.33 7.68
C SER A 186 -7.01 6.99 7.52
N TRP A 187 -6.97 8.23 7.02
CA TRP A 187 -5.69 8.95 6.89
C TRP A 187 -4.93 9.06 8.21
N LYS A 188 -5.66 9.23 9.32
CA LYS A 188 -5.07 9.25 10.67
C LYS A 188 -4.48 7.90 11.06
N GLY A 189 -5.16 6.79 10.77
CA GLY A 189 -4.67 5.44 11.06
C GLY A 189 -3.53 4.98 10.15
N LEU A 190 -3.37 5.61 8.98
CA LEU A 190 -2.26 5.35 8.06
C LEU A 190 -0.92 5.90 8.58
N THR A 191 -0.96 6.95 9.41
CA THR A 191 0.23 7.72 9.81
C THR A 191 0.60 7.56 11.28
N HIS A 192 1.90 7.60 11.57
CA HIS A 192 2.44 7.75 12.92
C HIS A 192 3.54 8.81 12.87
N GLU A 193 3.48 9.84 13.74
CA GLU A 193 4.45 10.95 13.75
C GLU A 193 4.62 11.67 12.39
N ASN A 194 3.56 11.69 11.57
CA ASN A 194 3.50 12.19 10.18
C ASN A 194 4.16 11.30 9.12
N GLU A 195 4.72 10.15 9.49
CA GLU A 195 5.25 9.15 8.56
C GLU A 195 4.20 8.09 8.23
N ILE A 196 4.33 7.46 7.05
CA ILE A 196 3.45 6.37 6.63
C ILE A 196 3.89 5.09 7.33
N LEU A 197 3.05 4.58 8.25
CA LEU A 197 3.38 3.44 9.10
C LEU A 197 3.77 2.19 8.30
N LEU A 198 3.07 1.94 7.18
CA LEU A 198 3.37 0.81 6.28
C LEU A 198 4.75 0.93 5.62
N GLU A 199 5.14 2.13 5.16
CA GLU A 199 6.42 2.36 4.50
C GLU A 199 7.57 2.30 5.51
N GLU A 200 7.36 2.83 6.72
CA GLU A 200 8.36 2.80 7.78
C GLU A 200 8.65 1.37 8.24
N ILE A 201 7.60 0.57 8.51
CA ILE A 201 7.79 -0.84 8.85
C ILE A 201 8.50 -1.54 7.69
N ALA A 202 8.04 -1.39 6.44
CA ALA A 202 8.68 -2.02 5.28
C ALA A 202 10.17 -1.65 5.13
N GLY A 203 10.53 -0.39 5.45
CA GLY A 203 11.91 0.09 5.48
C GLY A 203 12.76 -0.64 6.52
N SER A 204 12.24 -0.80 7.75
CA SER A 204 12.92 -1.55 8.81
C SER A 204 13.15 -3.02 8.45
N LEU A 205 12.29 -3.63 7.63
CA LEU A 205 12.42 -5.04 7.23
C LEU A 205 13.36 -5.26 6.04
N SER A 206 13.69 -4.20 5.32
CA SER A 206 14.59 -4.24 4.17
C SER A 206 16.08 -4.20 4.56
N GLY A 207 16.38 -4.00 5.85
CA GLY A 207 17.72 -4.09 6.46
C GLY A 207 18.16 -5.53 6.74
N GLU A 208 19.34 -5.72 7.35
CA GLU A 208 19.91 -7.03 7.70
C GLU A 208 18.99 -7.82 8.65
N GLY A 209 18.05 -8.56 8.05
CA GLY A 209 17.49 -9.82 8.50
C GLY A 209 16.74 -9.84 9.83
N ARG A 210 15.45 -9.48 9.85
CA ARG A 210 14.57 -9.83 10.98
C ARG A 210 13.16 -10.36 10.64
N LEU A 211 12.52 -10.00 9.52
CA LEU A 211 11.24 -10.65 9.13
C LEU A 211 11.36 -11.56 7.92
N SER A 212 11.29 -12.87 8.15
CA SER A 212 11.11 -13.84 7.06
C SER A 212 9.76 -13.61 6.38
N GLY A 213 9.72 -13.64 5.05
CA GLY A 213 8.47 -13.48 4.29
C GLY A 213 7.40 -14.52 4.66
N SER A 214 7.79 -15.65 5.27
CA SER A 214 6.89 -16.69 5.77
C SER A 214 6.16 -16.30 7.06
N PHE A 215 6.70 -15.39 7.88
CA PHE A 215 6.04 -14.92 9.10
C PHE A 215 4.69 -14.29 8.79
N PHE A 216 4.61 -13.44 7.76
CA PHE A 216 3.35 -12.81 7.35
C PHE A 216 2.25 -13.81 6.97
N TYR A 217 2.63 -14.94 6.35
CA TYR A 217 1.67 -16.00 6.04
C TYR A 217 1.27 -16.78 7.29
N ARG A 218 2.20 -17.06 8.20
CA ARG A 218 1.88 -17.69 9.49
C ARG A 218 0.95 -16.83 10.34
N MET A 219 1.21 -15.53 10.43
CA MET A 219 0.33 -14.57 11.10
C MET A 219 -1.09 -14.62 10.51
N ARG A 220 -1.21 -14.62 9.18
CA ARG A 220 -2.51 -14.79 8.51
C ARG A 220 -3.18 -16.10 8.91
N ASP A 221 -2.49 -17.22 8.77
CA ASP A 221 -3.06 -18.55 8.98
C ASP A 221 -3.50 -18.75 10.43
N LEU A 222 -2.72 -18.21 11.38
CA LEU A 222 -3.07 -18.18 12.80
C LEU A 222 -4.32 -17.35 13.06
N LEU A 223 -4.42 -16.13 12.52
CA LEU A 223 -5.61 -15.30 12.72
C LEU A 223 -6.87 -15.93 12.09
N VAL A 224 -6.74 -16.55 10.91
CA VAL A 224 -7.84 -17.31 10.29
C VAL A 224 -8.29 -18.44 11.20
N MET A 225 -7.36 -19.23 11.71
CA MET A 225 -7.66 -20.35 12.61
C MET A 225 -8.37 -19.88 13.89
N LEU A 226 -7.88 -18.81 14.52
CA LEU A 226 -8.48 -18.26 15.76
C LEU A 226 -9.85 -17.62 15.54
N SER A 227 -10.11 -17.10 14.34
CA SER A 227 -11.43 -16.57 13.97
C SER A 227 -12.48 -17.65 13.69
N GLY A 228 -12.04 -18.87 13.35
CA GLY A 228 -12.93 -19.93 12.89
C GLY A 228 -13.32 -19.87 11.43
N GLU A 229 -12.80 -18.89 10.69
CA GLU A 229 -12.98 -18.82 9.26
C GLU A 229 -12.24 -19.97 8.55
N SER A 230 -12.83 -20.44 7.46
CA SER A 230 -12.25 -21.54 6.68
C SER A 230 -11.15 -21.07 5.73
N LEU A 231 -11.26 -19.85 5.21
CA LEU A 231 -10.39 -19.30 4.19
C LEU A 231 -10.30 -17.79 4.35
N TRP A 232 -9.11 -17.25 4.10
CA TRP A 232 -8.92 -15.80 3.99
C TRP A 232 -9.16 -15.28 2.58
N ARG A 233 -9.70 -14.06 2.47
CA ARG A 233 -9.85 -13.30 1.23
C ARG A 233 -9.35 -11.86 1.42
N PRO A 234 -8.75 -11.23 0.40
CA PRO A 234 -8.34 -9.83 0.47
C PRO A 234 -9.46 -8.90 0.95
N GLY A 235 -9.17 -8.03 1.91
CA GLY A 235 -10.11 -7.06 2.48
C GLY A 235 -10.92 -7.59 3.67
N MET A 236 -10.73 -8.85 4.06
CA MET A 236 -11.45 -9.44 5.18
C MET A 236 -10.83 -9.04 6.52
N PHE A 237 -11.69 -8.61 7.45
CA PHE A 237 -11.35 -8.46 8.86
C PHE A 237 -11.82 -9.68 9.65
N LEU A 238 -10.98 -10.15 10.55
CA LEU A 238 -11.19 -11.34 11.37
C LEU A 238 -11.51 -10.95 12.80
N GLU A 239 -12.60 -11.49 13.33
CA GLU A 239 -12.93 -11.41 14.76
C GLU A 239 -12.60 -12.75 15.42
N LEU A 240 -12.04 -12.69 16.62
CA LEU A 240 -11.79 -13.90 17.41
C LEU A 240 -13.10 -14.58 17.79
N LYS A 241 -13.10 -15.92 17.81
CA LYS A 241 -14.20 -16.69 18.40
C LYS A 241 -14.44 -16.25 19.85
N GLU A 242 -15.70 -16.29 20.29
CA GLU A 242 -16.09 -15.95 21.67
C GLU A 242 -15.21 -16.66 22.72
N GLU A 243 -14.94 -17.94 22.53
CA GLU A 243 -14.09 -18.78 23.40
C GLU A 243 -12.61 -18.36 23.43
N MET A 244 -12.18 -17.54 22.47
CA MET A 244 -10.79 -17.11 22.27
C MET A 244 -10.59 -15.60 22.50
N GLN A 245 -11.62 -14.87 22.95
CA GLN A 245 -11.54 -13.42 23.16
C GLN A 245 -10.56 -13.00 24.26
N ASP A 246 -10.28 -13.89 25.22
CA ASP A 246 -9.33 -13.64 26.31
C ASP A 246 -7.85 -13.82 25.88
N ILE A 247 -7.60 -14.29 24.65
CA ILE A 247 -6.23 -14.46 24.15
C ILE A 247 -5.63 -13.08 23.86
N ASP A 248 -4.49 -12.80 24.50
CA ASP A 248 -3.64 -11.67 24.11
C ASP A 248 -2.94 -11.99 22.77
N ILE A 249 -3.55 -11.55 21.67
CA ILE A 249 -2.99 -11.73 20.32
C ILE A 249 -1.59 -11.12 20.22
N ASN A 250 -1.32 -10.02 20.92
CA ASN A 250 -0.01 -9.37 20.85
C ASN A 250 1.08 -10.27 21.42
N GLN A 251 0.86 -10.80 22.62
CA GLN A 251 1.76 -11.77 23.24
C GLN A 251 1.95 -13.01 22.34
N LEU A 252 0.87 -13.53 21.75
CA LEU A 252 0.92 -14.71 20.88
C LEU A 252 1.74 -14.47 19.62
N LEU A 253 1.47 -13.38 18.89
CA LEU A 253 2.20 -13.06 17.66
C LEU A 253 3.66 -12.67 17.95
N LEU A 254 3.93 -12.00 19.07
CA LEU A 254 5.29 -11.73 19.53
C LEU A 254 6.05 -13.01 19.82
N ALA A 255 5.44 -13.98 20.53
CA ALA A 255 6.07 -15.27 20.79
C ALA A 255 6.38 -16.02 19.48
N GLU A 256 5.46 -16.03 18.52
CA GLU A 256 5.69 -16.64 17.20
C GLU A 256 6.79 -15.92 16.42
N TYR A 257 6.87 -14.58 16.54
CA TYR A 257 7.91 -13.80 15.89
C TYR A 257 9.29 -14.06 16.51
N LEU A 258 9.40 -14.07 17.84
CA LEU A 258 10.63 -14.40 18.56
C LEU A 258 11.09 -15.83 18.24
N ASN A 259 10.19 -16.80 18.20
CA ASN A 259 10.51 -18.17 17.79
C ASN A 259 11.08 -18.21 16.36
N ALA A 260 10.51 -17.45 15.42
CA ALA A 260 11.05 -17.33 14.07
C ALA A 260 12.45 -16.66 14.02
N LEU A 261 12.72 -15.70 14.90
CA LEU A 261 14.01 -15.02 15.02
C LEU A 261 15.08 -15.92 15.65
N GLU A 262 14.74 -16.68 16.68
CA GLU A 262 15.63 -17.63 17.38
C GLU A 262 16.26 -18.66 16.42
N HIS A 263 15.50 -19.08 15.41
CA HIS A 263 16.00 -19.96 14.35
C HIS A 263 17.00 -19.29 13.39
N THR A 264 17.12 -17.97 13.44
CA THR A 264 17.97 -17.16 12.55
C THR A 264 19.18 -16.58 13.27
N ALA A 265 19.03 -16.15 14.53
CA ALA A 265 20.09 -15.59 15.37
C ALA A 265 19.75 -15.69 16.86
N GLY A 266 20.76 -15.59 17.74
CA GLY A 266 20.53 -15.47 19.19
C GLY A 266 19.79 -14.17 19.54
N ILE A 267 18.81 -14.26 20.43
CA ILE A 267 18.00 -13.12 20.86
C ILE A 267 18.66 -12.48 22.10
N ASP A 268 19.16 -11.26 21.93
CA ASP A 268 19.55 -10.39 23.02
C ASP A 268 18.39 -9.46 23.44
N ASP A 269 18.55 -8.73 24.53
CA ASP A 269 17.52 -7.81 25.05
C ASP A 269 17.13 -6.73 24.01
N LYS A 270 18.09 -6.30 23.18
CA LYS A 270 17.87 -5.32 22.13
C LYS A 270 16.98 -5.88 21.01
N ALA A 271 17.26 -7.09 20.54
CA ALA A 271 16.45 -7.78 19.53
C ALA A 271 15.03 -8.03 20.03
N ARG A 272 14.86 -8.33 21.32
CA ARG A 272 13.54 -8.47 21.94
C ARG A 272 12.76 -7.15 21.97
N GLN A 273 13.38 -6.05 22.38
CA GLN A 273 12.74 -4.73 22.36
C GLN A 273 12.35 -4.28 20.94
N GLU A 274 13.22 -4.52 19.96
CA GLU A 274 12.91 -4.24 18.55
C GLU A 274 11.75 -5.11 18.05
N ALA A 275 11.69 -6.38 18.47
CA ALA A 275 10.60 -7.27 18.11
C ALA A 275 9.25 -6.82 18.69
N GLU A 276 9.22 -6.43 19.96
CA GLU A 276 8.04 -5.83 20.60
C GLU A 276 7.57 -4.59 19.86
N MET A 277 8.49 -3.70 19.49
CA MET A 277 8.18 -2.50 18.72
C MET A 277 7.57 -2.84 17.35
N ILE A 278 8.19 -3.74 16.58
CA ILE A 278 7.69 -4.15 15.25
C ILE A 278 6.31 -4.78 15.39
N MET A 279 6.08 -5.64 16.40
CA MET A 279 4.82 -6.32 16.59
C MET A 279 3.67 -5.38 16.97
N ASN A 280 3.92 -4.44 17.88
CA ASN A 280 2.93 -3.41 18.22
C ASN A 280 2.52 -2.60 16.99
N ARG A 281 3.47 -2.29 16.11
CA ARG A 281 3.22 -1.57 14.86
C ARG A 281 2.48 -2.42 13.82
N LEU A 282 2.82 -3.70 13.70
CA LEU A 282 2.10 -4.65 12.85
C LEU A 282 0.65 -4.83 13.29
N LEU A 283 0.40 -4.88 14.60
CA LEU A 283 -0.96 -4.91 15.12
C LEU A 283 -1.72 -3.65 14.82
N ASN A 284 -1.09 -2.48 14.97
CA ASN A 284 -1.73 -1.21 14.65
C ASN A 284 -2.19 -1.16 13.18
N VAL A 285 -1.35 -1.57 12.22
CA VAL A 285 -1.79 -1.66 10.79
C VAL A 285 -2.75 -2.81 10.51
N SER A 286 -2.93 -3.74 11.45
CA SER A 286 -3.92 -4.82 11.33
C SER A 286 -5.27 -4.40 11.89
N GLN A 287 -5.35 -3.33 12.68
CA GLN A 287 -6.62 -2.86 13.23
C GLN A 287 -7.44 -2.09 12.20
N ARG A 288 -8.77 -2.16 12.34
CA ARG A 288 -9.68 -1.39 11.50
C ARG A 288 -9.74 0.07 11.94
N HIS A 289 -9.05 0.94 11.21
CA HIS A 289 -9.10 2.39 11.40
C HIS A 289 -10.24 2.99 10.58
N LYS A 290 -11.41 3.13 11.22
CA LYS A 290 -12.60 3.70 10.58
C LYS A 290 -12.41 5.18 10.22
N GLY A 291 -13.01 5.56 9.10
CA GLY A 291 -13.15 6.92 8.61
C GLY A 291 -14.06 7.79 9.48
N ILE A 292 -14.09 9.08 9.17
CA ILE A 292 -14.69 10.12 10.02
C ILE A 292 -16.20 9.92 10.19
N GLU A 293 -16.91 9.45 9.16
CA GLU A 293 -18.36 9.25 9.25
C GLU A 293 -18.71 8.05 10.15
N MET A 294 -17.85 7.04 10.21
CA MET A 294 -18.05 5.83 11.03
C MET A 294 -17.43 5.91 12.44
N ALA A 295 -16.47 6.81 12.68
CA ALA A 295 -15.82 6.98 13.99
C ALA A 295 -16.72 7.66 15.04
N SER A 296 -17.81 8.29 14.62
CA SER A 296 -18.79 8.97 15.50
C SER A 296 -19.82 8.02 16.14
N GLY A 297 -19.89 6.76 15.67
CA GLY A 297 -20.72 5.72 16.26
C GLY A 297 -20.01 5.05 17.43
N THR A 298 -20.54 5.22 18.65
CA THR A 298 -20.11 4.49 19.85
C THR A 298 -20.41 2.99 19.70
N ALA A 299 -19.54 2.26 19.02
CA ALA A 299 -19.49 0.80 19.09
C ALA A 299 -18.13 0.43 19.67
N HIS A 300 -18.13 -0.11 20.89
CA HIS A 300 -17.02 -0.92 21.38
C HIS A 300 -16.94 -2.15 20.48
N LEU A 301 -16.17 -2.05 19.41
CA LEU A 301 -15.93 -3.17 18.52
C LEU A 301 -14.92 -4.08 19.22
N ASN A 302 -15.25 -5.36 19.29
CA ASN A 302 -14.23 -6.39 19.45
C ASN A 302 -13.11 -6.12 18.44
N PRO A 303 -11.83 -6.26 18.82
CA PRO A 303 -10.75 -5.93 17.91
C PRO A 303 -10.82 -6.87 16.71
N ALA A 304 -11.26 -6.34 15.58
CA ALA A 304 -11.25 -7.02 14.30
C ALA A 304 -9.90 -6.76 13.62
N PHE A 305 -9.22 -7.83 13.21
CA PHE A 305 -7.87 -7.79 12.65
C PHE A 305 -7.89 -8.11 11.16
N GLY A 306 -7.38 -7.19 10.34
CA GLY A 306 -7.07 -7.40 8.94
C GLY A 306 -5.63 -7.88 8.77
N VAL A 307 -5.44 -8.91 7.96
CA VAL A 307 -4.10 -9.44 7.61
C VAL A 307 -3.50 -8.75 6.38
N ASP A 308 -4.30 -7.93 5.70
CA ASP A 308 -3.90 -7.23 4.47
C ASP A 308 -2.82 -6.17 4.69
N GLY A 309 -2.81 -5.49 5.85
CA GLY A 309 -1.76 -4.53 6.23
C GLY A 309 -0.37 -5.17 6.29
N PRO A 310 -0.18 -6.25 7.07
CA PRO A 310 1.04 -7.04 7.07
C PRO A 310 1.43 -7.58 5.67
N LEU A 311 0.47 -8.08 4.87
CA LEU A 311 0.75 -8.53 3.51
C LEU A 311 1.19 -7.40 2.58
N LEU A 312 0.64 -6.20 2.74
CA LEU A 312 1.04 -5.00 2.01
C LEU A 312 2.45 -4.55 2.42
N ILE A 313 2.80 -4.57 3.71
CA ILE A 313 4.18 -4.31 4.18
C ILE A 313 5.16 -5.27 3.53
N LYS A 314 4.83 -6.57 3.51
CA LYS A 314 5.64 -7.58 2.83
C LYS A 314 5.84 -7.23 1.35
N PHE A 315 4.80 -6.78 0.66
CA PHE A 315 4.90 -6.34 -0.73
C PHE A 315 5.77 -5.08 -0.90
N LEU A 316 5.67 -4.10 0.01
CA LEU A 316 6.46 -2.87 -0.03
C LEU A 316 7.94 -3.11 0.27
N ALA A 317 8.27 -4.06 1.15
CA ALA A 317 9.64 -4.42 1.51
C ALA A 317 10.37 -5.25 0.44
N GLN A 318 9.66 -5.79 -0.55
CA GLN A 318 10.29 -6.58 -1.61
C GLN A 318 11.27 -5.75 -2.45
N LYS A 319 12.52 -6.21 -2.56
CA LYS A 319 13.54 -5.67 -3.48
C LYS A 319 13.49 -6.34 -4.86
N GLU A 320 12.99 -7.57 -4.91
CA GLU A 320 12.83 -8.37 -6.12
C GLU A 320 11.45 -9.05 -6.14
N VAL A 321 10.99 -9.42 -7.33
CA VAL A 321 9.79 -10.24 -7.48
C VAL A 321 10.18 -11.70 -7.55
N SER A 322 9.70 -12.47 -6.57
CA SER A 322 9.52 -13.91 -6.75
C SER A 322 8.40 -14.09 -7.77
N GLU A 323 8.74 -14.44 -9.01
CA GLU A 323 7.76 -14.97 -9.98
C GLU A 323 7.17 -16.28 -9.45
#